data_AF-A0A535IEZ8-F1
#
_entry.id   AF-A0A535IEZ8-F1
#
_cell.length_a   1.000
_cell.length_b   1.000
_cell.length_c   1.000
_cell.angle_alpha   90.00
_cell.angle_beta   90.00
_cell.angle_gamma   90.00
#
_symmetry.space_group_name_H-M   'P 1'
#
loop_
_entity.id
_entity.type
_entity.pdbx_description
1 polymer ?
#
loop_
_entity_poly.entity_id
_entity_poly.type
_entity_poly.pdbx_seq_one_letter_code
_entity_poly.pdbx_strand_id
1 'polypeptide(L)'
;MVEIKKMTFADRDAYSGDPRVVSFDVSRLFDPRFAEARRRAIPTRASDRVDAGAIAAATPADTTYLAVVDRDGNAVSLIESVFSEFGSACVAPGTGVLLNNRLIGFSLEASSPNALAPGKRPIHTLNTVIALDGNSPRFVFGTPGRHAQVQTNFQLAVGLIDHGFDVQRAIEEPRWYHESGRGLKMESRFSEATRKGLAAKGHEIANLGEWAEITGGAQAIAIDSNGVFSGGADPRREGHAAGY
;
A
#
# COMPACT_ATOMS: atom_id res chain seq x y z
N MET A 1 12.04 -8.54 -1.12
CA MET A 1 10.91 -7.59 -1.01
C MET A 1 10.37 -7.17 -2.37
N VAL A 2 11.14 -6.50 -3.24
CA VAL A 2 10.65 -6.00 -4.54
C VAL A 2 10.04 -7.10 -5.42
N GLU A 3 10.74 -8.22 -5.64
CA GLU A 3 10.23 -9.31 -6.48
C GLU A 3 9.00 -10.01 -5.86
N ILE A 4 8.93 -10.10 -4.53
CA ILE A 4 7.74 -10.60 -3.81
C ILE A 4 6.53 -9.69 -4.08
N LYS A 5 6.73 -8.36 -4.01
CA LYS A 5 5.69 -7.39 -4.37
C LYS A 5 5.20 -7.61 -5.80
N LYS A 6 6.11 -7.73 -6.76
CA LYS A 6 5.75 -7.94 -8.18
C LYS A 6 4.85 -9.16 -8.34
N MET A 7 5.29 -10.29 -7.80
CA MET A 7 4.56 -11.55 -7.81
C MET A 7 3.16 -11.40 -7.19
N THR A 8 3.08 -10.79 -6.01
CA THR A 8 1.80 -10.64 -5.29
C THR A 8 0.85 -9.67 -6.01
N PHE A 9 1.36 -8.61 -6.66
CA PHE A 9 0.54 -7.70 -7.47
C PHE A 9 -0.05 -8.42 -8.68
N ALA A 10 0.70 -9.32 -9.31
CA ALA A 10 0.18 -10.12 -10.41
C ALA A 10 -0.94 -11.05 -9.96
N ASP A 11 -0.77 -11.71 -8.80
CA ASP A 11 -1.82 -12.55 -8.22
C ASP A 11 -3.05 -11.70 -7.88
N ARG A 12 -2.86 -10.50 -7.31
CA ARG A 12 -3.94 -9.54 -7.08
C ARG A 12 -4.68 -9.23 -8.38
N ASP A 13 -3.97 -8.85 -9.45
CA ASP A 13 -4.59 -8.40 -10.69
C ASP A 13 -5.29 -9.53 -11.45
N ALA A 14 -4.80 -10.77 -11.29
CA ALA A 14 -5.42 -11.96 -11.88
C ALA A 14 -6.71 -12.41 -11.17
N TYR A 15 -6.83 -12.17 -9.87
CA TYR A 15 -7.90 -12.78 -9.05
C TYR A 15 -8.82 -11.80 -8.31
N SER A 16 -8.44 -10.53 -8.18
CA SER A 16 -9.22 -9.57 -7.41
C SER A 16 -10.43 -9.05 -8.21
N GLY A 17 -11.54 -8.87 -7.50
CA GLY A 17 -12.75 -8.26 -8.03
C GLY A 17 -13.81 -8.18 -6.94
N ASP A 18 -14.99 -7.68 -7.27
CA ASP A 18 -16.07 -7.55 -6.29
C ASP A 18 -16.52 -8.94 -5.79
N PRO A 19 -16.40 -9.26 -4.50
CA PRO A 19 -16.72 -10.57 -3.96
C PRO A 19 -18.21 -10.93 -4.08
N ARG A 20 -19.07 -9.97 -4.42
CA ARG A 20 -20.49 -10.23 -4.71
C ARG A 20 -20.73 -10.94 -6.04
N VAL A 21 -19.77 -10.89 -6.96
CA VAL A 21 -19.91 -11.46 -8.31
C VAL A 21 -18.71 -12.30 -8.76
N VAL A 22 -17.52 -12.08 -8.17
CA VAL A 22 -16.31 -12.84 -8.47
C VAL A 22 -16.16 -13.97 -7.46
N SER A 23 -16.10 -15.21 -7.95
CA SER A 23 -16.04 -16.43 -7.15
C SER A 23 -14.60 -16.91 -6.89
N PHE A 24 -13.69 -16.00 -6.52
CA PHE A 24 -12.33 -16.37 -6.13
C PHE A 24 -12.24 -16.55 -4.60
N ASP A 25 -11.77 -17.72 -4.18
CA ASP A 25 -11.48 -18.00 -2.78
C ASP A 25 -10.11 -17.41 -2.40
N VAL A 26 -10.13 -16.23 -1.76
CA VAL A 26 -8.93 -15.52 -1.32
C VAL A 26 -8.08 -16.32 -0.33
N SER A 27 -8.67 -17.28 0.40
CA SER A 27 -7.93 -18.12 1.36
C SER A 27 -6.81 -18.92 0.70
N ARG A 28 -6.95 -19.21 -0.61
CA ARG A 28 -5.92 -19.91 -1.41
C ARG A 28 -4.61 -19.15 -1.50
N LEU A 29 -4.64 -17.81 -1.45
CA LEU A 29 -3.42 -16.99 -1.43
C LEU A 29 -2.64 -17.14 -0.12
N PHE A 30 -3.28 -17.66 0.92
CA PHE A 30 -2.70 -17.90 2.24
C PHE A 30 -2.41 -19.39 2.52
N ASP A 31 -2.67 -20.31 1.57
CA ASP A 31 -2.26 -21.72 1.72
C ASP A 31 -0.73 -21.80 1.83
N PRO A 32 -0.17 -22.44 2.87
CA PRO A 32 1.28 -22.53 3.05
C PRO A 32 2.03 -23.15 1.87
N ARG A 33 1.41 -24.09 1.14
CA ARG A 33 1.99 -24.70 -0.07
C ARG A 33 2.02 -23.71 -1.22
N PHE A 34 0.98 -22.89 -1.38
CA PHE A 34 0.98 -21.81 -2.36
C PHE A 34 2.07 -20.78 -2.04
N ALA A 35 2.15 -20.33 -0.79
CA ALA A 35 3.18 -19.39 -0.34
C ALA A 35 4.60 -19.94 -0.55
N GLU A 36 4.84 -21.20 -0.22
CA GLU A 36 6.12 -21.87 -0.46
C GLU A 36 6.46 -21.98 -1.95
N ALA A 37 5.47 -22.30 -2.80
CA ALA A 37 5.66 -22.33 -4.24
C ALA A 37 6.02 -20.94 -4.80
N ARG A 38 5.34 -19.87 -4.34
CA ARG A 38 5.69 -18.49 -4.70
C ARG A 38 7.08 -18.11 -4.20
N ARG A 39 7.45 -18.49 -2.97
CA ARG A 39 8.79 -18.25 -2.42
C ARG A 39 9.89 -18.88 -3.27
N ARG A 40 9.71 -20.12 -3.72
CA ARG A 40 10.67 -20.82 -4.60
C ARG A 40 10.79 -20.19 -5.98
N ALA A 41 9.72 -19.55 -6.47
CA ALA A 41 9.69 -18.87 -7.75
C ALA A 41 10.25 -17.44 -7.72
N ILE A 42 10.71 -16.94 -6.56
CA ILE A 42 11.35 -15.63 -6.46
C ILE A 42 12.64 -15.66 -7.30
N PRO A 43 12.77 -14.82 -8.32
CA PRO A 43 13.95 -14.81 -9.17
C PRO A 43 15.14 -14.16 -8.44
N THR A 44 16.34 -14.57 -8.82
CA THR A 44 17.61 -13.99 -8.33
C THR A 44 17.99 -12.71 -9.05
N ARG A 45 17.37 -12.45 -10.21
CA ARG A 45 17.49 -11.23 -11.02
C ARG A 45 16.13 -10.52 -11.12
N ALA A 46 16.15 -9.23 -11.38
CA ALA A 46 14.95 -8.43 -11.57
C ALA A 46 14.12 -8.99 -12.74
N SER A 47 12.86 -9.33 -12.46
CA SER A 47 11.91 -9.77 -13.49
C SER A 47 11.38 -8.62 -14.34
N ASP A 48 11.22 -8.90 -15.64
CA ASP A 48 10.65 -7.99 -16.64
C ASP A 48 9.13 -7.92 -16.62
N ARG A 49 8.49 -9.03 -16.21
CA ARG A 49 7.09 -9.30 -16.50
C ARG A 49 6.31 -9.63 -15.24
N VAL A 50 5.14 -9.01 -15.14
CA VAL A 50 3.90 -9.70 -14.84
C VAL A 50 2.76 -8.98 -15.57
N ASP A 51 2.10 -9.65 -16.53
CA ASP A 51 0.89 -9.11 -17.18
C ASP A 51 -0.32 -9.37 -16.26
N ALA A 52 -1.32 -8.49 -16.12
CA ALA A 52 -2.07 -7.77 -17.16
C ALA A 52 -2.37 -6.27 -16.85
N GLY A 53 -2.75 -5.52 -17.91
CA GLY A 53 -3.54 -4.28 -17.88
C GLY A 53 -2.81 -2.97 -17.55
N ALA A 54 -2.52 -2.15 -18.56
CA ALA A 54 -2.05 -0.77 -18.39
C ALA A 54 -3.21 0.15 -17.94
N ILE A 55 -3.08 0.80 -16.78
CA ILE A 55 -3.80 2.03 -16.47
C ILE A 55 -2.84 3.19 -16.72
N ALA A 56 -3.21 4.06 -17.65
CA ALA A 56 -2.43 5.21 -18.07
C ALA A 56 -2.18 6.20 -16.91
N ALA A 57 -1.02 6.85 -17.02
CA ALA A 57 -0.45 7.97 -16.25
C ALA A 57 -1.15 8.44 -14.96
N ALA A 58 -0.35 8.53 -13.89
CA ALA A 58 -0.71 9.13 -12.62
C ALA A 58 -1.23 10.57 -12.79
N THR A 59 -2.53 10.77 -12.64
CA THR A 59 -3.04 11.98 -11.99
C THR A 59 -2.62 11.97 -10.51
N PRO A 60 -2.31 13.11 -9.90
CA PRO A 60 -2.16 13.20 -8.45
C PRO A 60 -3.40 12.61 -7.76
N ALA A 61 -3.16 12.00 -6.62
CA ALA A 61 -4.15 11.22 -5.90
C ALA A 61 -4.21 11.70 -4.47
N ASP A 62 -5.40 12.11 -4.04
CA ASP A 62 -5.64 12.39 -2.63
C ASP A 62 -6.35 11.22 -1.97
N THR A 63 -5.67 10.73 -0.96
CA THR A 63 -6.16 9.78 0.01
C THR A 63 -5.74 10.35 1.35
N THR A 64 -6.62 10.32 2.34
CA THR A 64 -6.25 10.59 3.72
C THR A 64 -6.27 9.29 4.50
N TYR A 65 -5.31 9.13 5.39
CA TYR A 65 -5.25 8.03 6.35
C TYR A 65 -5.22 8.63 7.75
N LEU A 66 -5.95 8.01 8.68
CA LEU A 66 -5.87 8.32 10.10
C LEU A 66 -5.93 7.05 10.94
N ALA A 67 -5.25 7.11 12.08
CA ALA A 67 -5.24 6.08 13.09
C ALA A 67 -5.67 6.70 14.43
N VAL A 68 -6.50 5.98 15.18
CA VAL A 68 -6.90 6.38 16.54
C VAL A 68 -6.87 5.15 17.43
N VAL A 69 -6.32 5.29 18.63
CA VAL A 69 -6.42 4.31 19.70
C VAL A 69 -6.83 5.04 20.97
N ASP A 70 -7.74 4.45 21.75
CA ASP A 70 -8.15 5.01 23.04
C ASP A 70 -7.78 4.10 24.22
N ARG A 71 -7.95 4.65 25.43
CA ARG A 71 -7.66 3.98 26.69
C ARG A 71 -8.51 2.73 26.95
N ASP A 72 -9.66 2.62 26.30
CA ASP A 72 -10.59 1.50 26.47
C ASP A 72 -10.24 0.34 25.51
N GLY A 73 -9.18 0.51 24.72
CA GLY A 73 -8.67 -0.50 23.79
C GLY A 73 -9.33 -0.45 22.41
N ASN A 74 -10.13 0.57 22.11
CA ASN A 74 -10.67 0.74 20.76
C ASN A 74 -9.55 1.16 19.81
N ALA A 75 -9.51 0.57 18.62
CA ALA A 75 -8.53 0.86 17.59
C ALA A 75 -9.23 1.11 16.25
N VAL A 76 -8.92 2.24 15.62
CA VAL A 76 -9.46 2.63 14.31
C VAL A 76 -8.30 2.83 13.34
N SER A 77 -8.35 2.10 12.23
CA SER A 77 -7.49 2.30 11.05
C SER A 77 -8.40 2.73 9.91
N LEU A 78 -8.43 4.02 9.58
CA LEU A 78 -9.37 4.58 8.63
C LEU A 78 -8.64 5.20 7.45
N ILE A 79 -9.16 4.93 6.25
CA ILE A 79 -8.63 5.51 5.02
C ILE A 79 -9.78 5.91 4.11
N GLU A 80 -9.71 7.13 3.57
CA GLU A 80 -10.76 7.70 2.72
C GLU A 80 -10.15 8.37 1.49
N SER A 81 -10.85 8.32 0.36
CA SER A 81 -10.33 8.87 -0.89
C SER A 81 -11.41 9.09 -1.95
N VAL A 82 -11.33 10.23 -2.64
CA VAL A 82 -12.05 10.52 -3.88
C VAL A 82 -11.37 9.97 -5.15
N PHE A 83 -10.30 9.17 -4.97
CA PHE A 83 -9.41 8.54 -5.95
C PHE A 83 -8.35 9.47 -6.57
N SER A 84 -8.72 10.36 -7.48
CA SER A 84 -7.84 11.47 -7.91
C SER A 84 -7.96 12.64 -6.95
N GLU A 85 -6.97 13.55 -6.95
CA GLU A 85 -6.91 14.78 -6.12
C GLU A 85 -8.29 15.45 -5.95
N PHE A 86 -8.94 15.80 -7.06
CA PHE A 86 -10.28 16.39 -7.08
C PHE A 86 -11.38 15.40 -7.51
N GLY A 87 -11.15 14.10 -7.36
CA GLY A 87 -12.07 13.07 -7.83
C GLY A 87 -12.45 13.26 -9.29
N SER A 88 -13.75 13.41 -9.56
CA SER A 88 -14.30 13.70 -10.89
C SER A 88 -14.29 15.18 -11.29
N ALA A 89 -13.80 16.06 -10.42
CA ALA A 89 -13.94 17.52 -10.49
C ALA A 89 -15.41 18.01 -10.57
N CYS A 90 -16.37 17.16 -10.19
CA CYS A 90 -17.79 17.49 -10.16
C CYS A 90 -18.23 17.70 -8.71
N VAL A 91 -18.80 18.88 -8.42
CA VAL A 91 -19.41 19.19 -7.11
C VAL A 91 -20.92 19.15 -7.26
N ALA A 92 -21.60 18.44 -6.36
CA ALA A 92 -23.06 18.43 -6.34
C ALA A 92 -23.60 19.86 -6.07
N PRO A 93 -24.50 20.39 -6.91
CA PRO A 93 -24.94 21.78 -6.81
C PRO A 93 -25.50 22.14 -5.43
N GLY A 94 -24.98 23.22 -4.83
CA GLY A 94 -25.45 23.74 -3.55
C GLY A 94 -25.00 22.97 -2.30
N THR A 95 -24.22 21.89 -2.42
CA THR A 95 -23.85 21.05 -1.27
C THR A 95 -22.38 21.14 -0.87
N GLY A 96 -21.49 21.54 -1.79
CA GLY A 96 -20.05 21.46 -1.59
C GLY A 96 -19.48 20.03 -1.62
N VAL A 97 -20.31 19.02 -1.93
CA VAL A 97 -19.88 17.62 -1.97
C VAL A 97 -19.21 17.30 -3.30
N LEU A 98 -17.90 17.06 -3.26
CA LEU A 98 -17.10 16.62 -4.39
C LEU A 98 -17.32 15.14 -4.69
N LEU A 99 -17.63 14.81 -5.94
CA LEU A 99 -17.87 13.45 -6.40
C LEU A 99 -16.56 12.75 -6.76
N ASN A 100 -16.38 11.53 -6.30
CA ASN A 100 -15.23 10.69 -6.63
C ASN A 100 -15.23 10.25 -8.11
N ASN A 101 -14.07 9.82 -8.60
CA ASN A 101 -13.92 9.17 -9.92
C ASN A 101 -13.46 7.70 -9.78
N ARG A 102 -13.88 7.00 -8.73
CA ARG A 102 -13.39 5.64 -8.37
C ARG A 102 -13.66 4.58 -9.45
N LEU A 103 -14.66 4.80 -10.32
CA LEU A 103 -14.98 3.85 -11.39
C LEU A 103 -13.85 3.67 -12.42
N ILE A 104 -12.86 4.56 -12.47
CA ILE A 104 -11.61 4.37 -13.25
C ILE A 104 -10.85 3.12 -12.79
N GLY A 105 -11.08 2.66 -11.57
CA GLY A 105 -10.49 1.42 -11.06
C GLY A 105 -10.99 0.15 -11.75
N PHE A 106 -12.00 0.19 -12.62
CA PHE A 106 -12.42 -0.97 -13.41
C PHE A 106 -11.50 -1.25 -14.60
N SER A 107 -11.44 -2.52 -14.99
CA SER A 107 -10.89 -2.92 -16.29
C SER A 107 -11.96 -2.78 -17.38
N LEU A 108 -11.53 -2.41 -18.59
CA LEU A 108 -12.36 -2.44 -19.79
C LEU A 108 -12.27 -3.78 -20.53
N GLU A 109 -11.36 -4.65 -20.12
CA GLU A 109 -11.26 -6.01 -20.64
C GLU A 109 -12.39 -6.87 -20.06
N ALA A 110 -13.29 -7.33 -20.93
CA ALA A 110 -14.47 -8.10 -20.51
C ALA A 110 -14.14 -9.41 -19.78
N SER A 111 -12.96 -9.99 -20.04
CA SER A 111 -12.47 -11.20 -19.38
C SER A 111 -11.90 -10.96 -17.98
N SER A 112 -11.68 -9.70 -17.59
CA SER A 112 -11.11 -9.37 -16.28
C SER A 112 -12.11 -9.67 -15.16
N PRO A 113 -11.67 -10.25 -14.02
CA PRO A 113 -12.51 -10.32 -12.81
C PRO A 113 -12.92 -8.93 -12.32
N ASN A 114 -12.22 -7.88 -12.74
CA ASN A 114 -12.53 -6.49 -12.46
C ASN A 114 -13.13 -5.75 -13.67
N ALA A 115 -13.77 -6.45 -14.59
CA ALA A 115 -14.51 -5.82 -15.68
C ALA A 115 -15.64 -4.92 -15.14
N LEU A 116 -15.88 -3.78 -15.81
CA LEU A 116 -16.97 -2.85 -15.52
C LEU A 116 -18.34 -3.54 -15.65
N ALA A 117 -19.17 -3.44 -14.61
CA ALA A 117 -20.54 -3.96 -14.63
C ALA A 117 -21.47 -3.12 -13.71
N PRO A 118 -22.77 -2.99 -14.04
CA PRO A 118 -23.74 -2.31 -13.19
C PRO A 118 -23.81 -2.89 -11.78
N GLY A 119 -23.86 -2.03 -10.76
CA GLY A 119 -23.97 -2.42 -9.36
C GLY A 119 -22.71 -3.05 -8.75
N LYS A 120 -21.66 -3.32 -9.55
CA LYS A 120 -20.37 -3.85 -9.09
C LYS A 120 -19.51 -2.74 -8.47
N ARG A 121 -18.62 -3.10 -7.56
CA ARG A 121 -17.57 -2.22 -7.02
C ARG A 121 -16.23 -2.52 -7.73
N PRO A 122 -15.46 -1.49 -8.13
CA PRO A 122 -14.13 -1.72 -8.68
C PRO A 122 -13.18 -2.22 -7.59
N ILE A 123 -12.08 -2.87 -7.99
CA ILE A 123 -10.95 -3.11 -7.07
C ILE A 123 -10.55 -1.78 -6.42
N HIS A 124 -10.32 -1.82 -5.11
CA HIS A 124 -9.92 -0.67 -4.34
C HIS A 124 -8.42 -0.70 -4.04
N THR A 125 -7.78 0.47 -4.10
CA THR A 125 -6.39 0.65 -3.65
C THR A 125 -6.27 0.84 -2.15
N LEU A 126 -7.39 1.15 -1.49
CA LEU A 126 -7.43 1.51 -0.06
C LEU A 126 -7.08 0.29 0.79
N ASN A 127 -6.05 0.43 1.61
CA ASN A 127 -5.57 -0.61 2.50
C ASN A 127 -5.26 -0.06 3.89
N THR A 128 -5.97 -0.59 4.88
CA THR A 128 -5.82 -0.28 6.32
C THR A 128 -5.26 -1.48 7.04
N VAL A 129 -4.43 -1.27 8.05
CA VAL A 129 -3.84 -2.35 8.84
C VAL A 129 -4.11 -2.15 10.33
N ILE A 130 -4.55 -3.24 10.96
CA ILE A 130 -4.48 -3.45 12.41
C ILE A 130 -3.76 -4.79 12.58
N ALA A 131 -2.54 -4.76 13.12
CA ALA A 131 -1.78 -5.96 13.44
C ALA A 131 -2.04 -6.34 14.90
N LEU A 132 -2.28 -7.62 15.15
CA LEU A 132 -2.61 -8.16 16.47
C LEU A 132 -1.40 -8.90 17.06
N ASP A 133 -1.23 -8.80 18.38
CA ASP A 133 -0.47 -9.76 19.19
C ASP A 133 -1.48 -10.61 19.97
N GLY A 134 -1.60 -11.88 19.59
CA GLY A 134 -2.74 -12.72 19.97
C GLY A 134 -4.06 -12.10 19.52
N ASN A 135 -4.90 -11.73 20.49
CA ASN A 135 -6.21 -11.10 20.25
C ASN A 135 -6.22 -9.59 20.51
N SER A 136 -5.06 -8.98 20.82
CA SER A 136 -4.96 -7.57 21.18
C SER A 136 -4.30 -6.77 20.07
N PRO A 137 -4.80 -5.58 19.69
CA PRO A 137 -4.11 -4.69 18.78
C PRO A 137 -2.71 -4.34 19.27
N ARG A 138 -1.70 -4.52 18.41
CA ARG A 138 -0.30 -4.17 18.67
C ARG A 138 0.15 -2.98 17.85
N PHE A 139 -0.23 -2.94 16.57
CA PHE A 139 0.06 -1.84 15.66
C PHE A 139 -1.19 -1.44 14.86
N VAL A 140 -1.43 -0.14 14.73
CA VAL A 140 -2.47 0.44 13.89
C VAL A 140 -1.78 1.36 12.91
N PHE A 141 -1.80 1.03 11.62
CA PHE A 141 -1.08 1.84 10.63
C PHE A 141 -1.69 1.76 9.24
N GLY A 142 -1.28 2.72 8.43
CA GLY A 142 -1.71 2.85 7.05
C GLY A 142 -1.06 4.07 6.42
N THR A 143 -1.33 4.26 5.14
CA THR A 143 -0.70 5.32 4.36
C THR A 143 -1.56 5.63 3.13
N PRO A 144 -1.61 6.89 2.68
CA PRO A 144 -2.17 7.25 1.37
C PRO A 144 -1.23 6.85 0.22
N GLY A 145 -1.64 7.09 -1.03
CA GLY A 145 -0.75 6.95 -2.20
C GLY A 145 -1.07 5.82 -3.18
N ARG A 146 -2.35 5.55 -3.50
CA ARG A 146 -2.78 4.55 -4.51
C ARG A 146 -2.04 3.19 -4.43
N HIS A 147 -1.27 2.84 -5.45
CA HIS A 147 -0.54 1.59 -5.52
C HIS A 147 0.69 1.56 -4.60
N ALA A 148 1.13 2.71 -4.07
CA ALA A 148 2.15 2.77 -3.04
C ALA A 148 1.63 2.24 -1.70
N GLN A 149 0.33 2.33 -1.42
CA GLN A 149 -0.25 2.00 -0.11
C GLN A 149 0.19 0.63 0.42
N VAL A 150 -0.11 -0.43 -0.34
CA VAL A 150 0.26 -1.80 0.05
C VAL A 150 1.78 -2.03 0.05
N GLN A 151 2.55 -1.29 -0.76
CA GLN A 151 4.01 -1.41 -0.78
C GLN A 151 4.64 -0.75 0.44
N THR A 152 4.12 0.41 0.83
CA THR A 152 4.54 1.17 2.00
C THR A 152 4.09 0.48 3.28
N ASN A 153 2.85 0.01 3.35
CA ASN A 153 2.36 -0.80 4.47
C ASN A 153 3.17 -2.10 4.61
N PHE A 154 3.57 -2.74 3.50
CA PHE A 154 4.47 -3.90 3.55
C PHE A 154 5.85 -3.55 4.12
N GLN A 155 6.47 -2.46 3.64
CA GLN A 155 7.77 -2.00 4.16
C GLN A 155 7.68 -1.63 5.65
N LEU A 156 6.60 -0.96 6.05
CA LEU A 156 6.34 -0.56 7.43
C LEU A 156 6.12 -1.78 8.33
N ALA A 157 5.35 -2.77 7.87
CA ALA A 157 5.16 -4.03 8.58
C ALA A 157 6.48 -4.77 8.82
N VAL A 158 7.36 -4.85 7.81
CA VAL A 158 8.70 -5.45 7.97
C VAL A 158 9.54 -4.66 8.98
N GLY A 159 9.49 -3.33 8.95
CA GLY A 159 10.19 -2.48 9.93
C GLY A 159 9.72 -2.72 11.37
N LEU A 160 8.40 -2.70 11.59
CA LEU A 160 7.79 -2.85 12.91
C LEU A 160 7.91 -4.28 13.47
N ILE A 161 7.66 -5.29 12.62
CA ILE A 161 7.52 -6.69 13.05
C ILE A 161 8.85 -7.44 12.93
N ASP A 162 9.49 -7.42 11.76
CA ASP A 162 10.68 -8.24 11.51
C ASP A 162 11.95 -7.57 12.05
N HIS A 163 12.02 -6.24 12.02
CA HIS A 163 13.18 -5.48 12.51
C HIS A 163 12.99 -4.87 13.91
N GLY A 164 11.78 -4.89 14.44
CA GLY A 164 11.48 -4.39 15.79
C GLY A 164 11.74 -2.89 15.96
N PHE A 165 11.60 -2.11 14.89
CA PHE A 165 11.76 -0.66 14.97
C PHE A 165 10.61 -0.02 15.75
N ASP A 166 10.90 1.07 16.45
CA ASP A 166 9.86 1.96 16.95
C ASP A 166 9.07 2.60 15.80
N VAL A 167 7.89 3.13 16.11
CA VAL A 167 6.94 3.63 15.09
C VAL A 167 7.52 4.73 14.22
N GLN A 168 8.24 5.69 14.81
CA GLN A 168 8.75 6.84 14.07
C GLN A 168 9.92 6.40 13.19
N ARG A 169 10.84 5.59 13.73
CA ARG A 169 11.92 5.00 12.94
C ARG A 169 11.39 4.19 11.77
N ALA A 170 10.41 3.31 12.00
CA ALA A 170 9.85 2.47 10.94
C ALA A 170 9.19 3.31 9.82
N ILE A 171 8.52 4.41 10.17
CA ILE A 171 7.98 5.39 9.23
C ILE A 171 9.11 6.09 8.45
N GLU A 172 10.19 6.45 9.15
CA GLU A 172 11.29 7.23 8.60
C GLU A 172 12.25 6.41 7.74
N GLU A 173 12.30 5.09 7.86
CA GLU A 173 13.14 4.25 6.99
C GLU A 173 12.94 4.61 5.50
N PRO A 174 14.02 4.61 4.69
CA PRO A 174 13.94 4.94 3.27
C PRO A 174 13.06 3.93 2.53
N ARG A 175 12.25 4.42 1.60
CA ARG A 175 11.25 3.62 0.89
C ARG A 175 11.55 3.49 -0.59
N TRP A 176 11.23 2.31 -1.12
CA TRP A 176 11.22 2.06 -2.55
C TRP A 176 9.77 1.95 -3.04
N TYR A 177 9.59 2.20 -4.33
CA TYR A 177 8.32 2.11 -5.02
C TYR A 177 8.53 1.49 -6.41
N HIS A 178 7.79 0.41 -6.67
CA HIS A 178 7.79 -0.28 -7.96
C HIS A 178 6.46 -0.04 -8.66
N GLU A 179 6.50 0.60 -9.83
CA GLU A 179 5.34 0.77 -10.70
C GLU A 179 5.17 -0.47 -11.57
N SER A 180 6.09 -0.67 -12.52
CA SER A 180 6.03 -1.71 -13.54
C SER A 180 7.42 -2.13 -14.03
N GLY A 181 7.49 -3.34 -14.60
CA GLY A 181 8.69 -3.87 -15.23
C GLY A 181 9.89 -3.97 -14.28
N ARG A 182 11.05 -3.50 -14.72
CA ARG A 182 12.27 -3.47 -13.91
C ARG A 182 12.49 -2.14 -13.17
N GLY A 183 11.67 -1.12 -13.48
CA GLY A 183 11.78 0.22 -12.93
C GLY A 183 11.54 0.27 -11.42
N LEU A 184 12.56 0.64 -10.66
CA LEU A 184 12.49 0.72 -9.20
C LEU A 184 12.85 2.14 -8.75
N LYS A 185 11.84 2.86 -8.26
CA LYS A 185 12.06 4.18 -7.66
C LYS A 185 12.54 4.00 -6.22
N MET A 186 13.61 4.69 -5.84
CA MET A 186 14.20 4.57 -4.50
C MET A 186 14.54 5.95 -3.95
N GLU A 187 14.20 6.21 -2.69
CA GLU A 187 14.68 7.41 -2.00
C GLU A 187 16.21 7.45 -1.93
N SER A 188 16.77 8.66 -2.02
CA SER A 188 18.22 8.86 -2.03
C SER A 188 18.90 8.46 -0.71
N ARG A 189 18.15 8.37 0.39
CA ARG A 189 18.63 7.93 1.71
C ARG A 189 19.01 6.45 1.80
N PHE A 190 18.65 5.60 0.82
CA PHE A 190 19.27 4.28 0.71
C PHE A 190 20.79 4.40 0.54
N SER A 191 21.55 3.39 0.96
CA SER A 191 22.99 3.40 0.71
C SER A 191 23.29 3.23 -0.79
N GLU A 192 24.41 3.80 -1.24
CA GLU A 192 24.88 3.59 -2.62
C GLU A 192 25.15 2.12 -2.90
N ALA A 193 25.67 1.38 -1.92
CA ALA A 193 25.89 -0.05 -2.01
C ALA A 193 24.58 -0.82 -2.27
N THR A 194 23.49 -0.45 -1.58
CA THR A 194 22.15 -1.03 -1.81
C THR A 194 21.68 -0.77 -3.24
N ARG A 195 21.77 0.47 -3.72
CA ARG A 195 21.36 0.84 -5.09
C ARG A 195 22.17 0.08 -6.14
N LYS A 196 23.50 0.06 -6.00
CA LYS A 196 24.40 -0.69 -6.90
C LYS A 196 24.11 -2.19 -6.87
N GLY A 197 23.87 -2.76 -5.69
CA GLY A 197 23.52 -4.17 -5.54
C GLY A 197 22.20 -4.54 -6.22
N LEU A 198 21.18 -3.69 -6.16
CA LEU A 198 19.92 -3.89 -6.86
C LEU A 198 20.06 -3.69 -8.38
N ALA A 199 20.83 -2.68 -8.81
CA ALA A 199 21.14 -2.48 -10.23
C ALA A 199 21.89 -3.68 -10.83
N ALA A 200 22.86 -4.25 -10.10
CA ALA A 200 23.58 -5.45 -10.51
C ALA A 200 22.67 -6.69 -10.65
N LYS A 201 21.57 -6.73 -9.89
CA LYS A 201 20.52 -7.75 -10.05
C LYS A 201 19.59 -7.48 -11.24
N GLY A 202 19.71 -6.33 -11.90
CA GLY A 202 18.96 -5.96 -13.09
C GLY A 202 17.86 -4.92 -12.87
N HIS A 203 17.70 -4.37 -11.66
CA HIS A 203 16.72 -3.31 -11.44
C HIS A 203 17.13 -2.01 -12.11
N GLU A 204 16.16 -1.33 -12.75
CA GLU A 204 16.36 -0.01 -13.34
C GLU A 204 16.09 1.04 -12.27
N ILE A 205 17.16 1.46 -11.59
CA ILE A 205 17.04 2.36 -10.44
C ILE A 205 16.74 3.79 -10.90
N ALA A 206 15.63 4.34 -10.42
CA ALA A 206 15.29 5.74 -10.51
C ALA A 206 15.41 6.38 -9.12
N ASN A 207 16.30 7.34 -8.95
CA ASN A 207 16.47 8.01 -7.66
C ASN A 207 15.34 9.03 -7.45
N LEU A 208 14.76 9.00 -6.26
CA LEU A 208 13.86 10.03 -5.76
C LEU A 208 14.63 10.97 -4.82
N GLY A 209 13.97 12.04 -4.37
CA GLY A 209 14.46 12.85 -3.25
C GLY A 209 14.55 12.05 -1.95
N GLU A 210 15.03 12.71 -0.88
CA GLU A 210 15.23 12.06 0.42
C GLU A 210 13.92 11.60 1.06
N TRP A 211 12.88 12.42 0.93
CA TRP A 211 11.54 12.22 1.48
C TRP A 211 10.52 12.36 0.35
N ALA A 212 10.33 11.28 -0.41
CA ALA A 212 9.56 11.32 -1.64
C ALA A 212 8.09 10.96 -1.38
N GLU A 213 7.20 11.93 -1.55
CA GLU A 213 5.76 11.81 -1.27
C GLU A 213 5.06 10.70 -2.07
N ILE A 214 5.60 10.33 -3.24
CA ILE A 214 5.12 9.19 -4.04
C ILE A 214 5.19 7.85 -3.29
N THR A 215 6.00 7.78 -2.22
CA THR A 215 6.14 6.61 -1.35
C THR A 215 5.16 6.63 -0.16
N GLY A 216 4.16 7.50 -0.19
CA GLY A 216 3.08 7.59 0.79
C GLY A 216 3.30 8.68 1.85
N GLY A 217 2.46 8.64 2.88
CA GLY A 217 2.48 9.54 4.04
C GLY A 217 1.92 8.82 5.26
N ALA A 218 2.68 7.84 5.75
CA ALA A 218 2.22 6.88 6.73
C ALA A 218 1.87 7.52 8.09
N GLN A 219 0.88 6.96 8.77
CA GLN A 219 0.64 7.21 10.19
C GLN A 219 0.64 5.85 10.90
N ALA A 220 1.19 5.79 12.11
CA ALA A 220 1.22 4.56 12.88
C ALA A 220 1.06 4.82 14.38
N ILE A 221 0.40 3.90 15.06
CA ILE A 221 0.31 3.82 16.51
C ILE A 221 0.75 2.43 16.94
N ALA A 222 1.68 2.34 17.90
CA ALA A 222 2.02 1.12 18.62
C ALA A 222 1.37 1.12 20.00
N ILE A 223 0.89 -0.05 20.41
CA ILE A 223 0.22 -0.29 21.69
C ILE A 223 1.08 -1.26 22.48
N ASP A 224 1.83 -0.76 23.45
CA ASP A 224 2.70 -1.59 24.28
C ASP A 224 1.91 -2.38 25.32
N SER A 225 2.45 -3.52 25.75
CA SER A 225 1.81 -4.40 26.74
C SER A 225 1.64 -3.76 28.13
N ASN A 226 2.37 -2.67 28.39
CA ASN A 226 2.23 -1.84 29.58
C ASN A 226 1.13 -0.75 29.47
N GLY A 227 0.39 -0.71 28.35
CA GLY A 227 -0.68 0.25 28.09
C GLY A 227 -0.20 1.60 27.52
N VAL A 228 1.08 1.76 27.21
CA VAL A 228 1.62 2.98 26.58
C VAL A 228 1.32 2.98 25.08
N PHE A 229 0.91 4.13 24.56
CA PHE A 229 0.75 4.35 23.13
C PHE A 229 1.90 5.19 22.59
N SER A 230 2.49 4.75 21.48
CA SER A 230 3.49 5.51 20.72
C SER A 230 2.93 5.83 19.34
N GLY A 231 2.78 7.11 19.03
CA GLY A 231 2.33 7.58 17.71
C GLY A 231 3.49 8.09 16.86
N GLY A 232 3.43 7.88 15.55
CA GLY A 232 4.38 8.41 14.58
C GLY A 232 3.69 8.94 13.34
N ALA A 233 4.26 9.99 12.76
CA ALA A 233 3.75 10.67 11.57
C ALA A 233 4.85 10.85 10.53
N ASP A 234 4.51 10.62 9.26
CA ASP A 234 5.48 10.62 8.17
C ASP A 234 5.92 12.04 7.76
N PRO A 235 7.24 12.32 7.76
CA PRO A 235 7.76 13.63 7.36
C PRO A 235 7.65 13.90 5.85
N ARG A 236 7.25 12.92 5.04
CA ARG A 236 7.01 13.10 3.59
C ARG A 236 5.76 13.93 3.28
N ARG A 237 4.89 14.14 4.28
CA ARG A 237 3.67 14.95 4.22
C ARG A 237 3.52 15.78 5.48
N GLU A 238 2.57 16.70 5.48
CA GLU A 238 2.17 17.46 6.68
C GLU A 238 1.31 16.60 7.62
N GLY A 239 1.88 15.50 8.11
CA GLY A 239 1.26 14.60 9.09
C GLY A 239 1.49 15.06 10.53
N HIS A 240 0.65 14.59 11.46
CA HIS A 240 0.78 14.90 12.88
C HIS A 240 0.36 13.72 13.75
N ALA A 241 1.11 13.47 14.82
CA ALA A 241 0.77 12.51 15.86
C ALA A 241 0.63 13.24 17.20
N ALA A 242 -0.47 12.99 17.91
CA ALA A 242 -0.77 13.59 19.20
C ALA A 242 -1.41 12.55 20.14
N GLY A 243 -1.23 12.74 21.44
CA GLY A 243 -1.83 11.93 22.50
C GLY A 243 -2.25 12.79 23.69
N TYR A 244 -3.10 12.23 24.55
CA TYR A 244 -3.60 12.88 25.77
C TYR A 244 -3.85 11.85 26.88
#